data_AF-A0A7Y9C8S6-F1
#
_entry.id   AF-A0A7Y9C8S6-F1
#
_cell.length_a   1.000
_cell.length_b   1.000
_cell.length_c   1.000
_cell.angle_alpha   90.00
_cell.angle_beta   90.00
_cell.angle_gamma   90.00
#
_symmetry.space_group_name_H-M   'P 1'
#
loop_
_entity.id
_entity.type
_entity.pdbx_description
1 polymer ?
#
loop_
_entity_poly.entity_id
_entity_poly.type
_entity_poly.pdbx_seq_one_letter_code
_entity_poly.pdbx_strand_id
1 'polypeptide(L)'
;MRHLLIFVFIIFSLQSYAQDEDVYIPKNLEDSFRELDKMLPQSYKDSIKLLSEDDFSGGAHFGLGIWMRNNWEFWKGSRLSRYFNNKGIKHPDDMSGIILDSYHRYLNNQDIKLDEQILSHKEYWKGAELTQLPKKKKFPDPDIKVNGGITYGHYTENRRRHAILYYVENPEMDKYWIYDYFIGWRKINKEIKAQMLEWRPEDTERLLNEMFPAKALSPNRR
;
A
#
# COMPACT_ATOMS: atom_id res chain seq x y z
N MET A 1 -21.77 16.61 -7.20
CA MET A 1 -20.85 17.67 -6.70
C MET A 1 -21.25 18.33 -5.37
N ARG A 2 -22.40 18.00 -4.77
CA ARG A 2 -22.83 18.58 -3.47
C ARG A 2 -22.42 17.75 -2.23
N HIS A 3 -21.96 16.51 -2.42
CA HIS A 3 -21.43 15.64 -1.36
C HIS A 3 -19.90 15.72 -1.20
N LEU A 4 -19.18 16.21 -2.22
CA LEU A 4 -17.72 16.39 -2.20
C LEU A 4 -17.30 17.56 -1.29
N LEU A 5 -18.20 18.54 -1.09
CA LEU A 5 -17.94 19.74 -0.29
C LEU A 5 -18.03 19.51 1.23
N ILE A 6 -18.67 18.42 1.69
CA ILE A 6 -18.78 18.11 3.12
C ILE A 6 -17.47 17.47 3.64
N PHE A 7 -16.73 16.76 2.79
CA PHE A 7 -15.47 16.12 3.17
C PHE A 7 -14.30 17.11 3.33
N VAL A 8 -14.29 18.20 2.58
CA VAL A 8 -13.20 19.20 2.61
C VAL A 8 -13.27 20.10 3.85
N PHE A 9 -14.45 20.36 4.41
CA PHE A 9 -14.62 21.25 5.58
C PHE A 9 -14.20 20.62 6.93
N ILE A 10 -14.03 19.30 7.00
CA ILE A 10 -13.65 18.60 8.25
C ILE A 10 -12.13 18.48 8.41
N ILE A 11 -11.37 18.60 7.32
CA ILE A 11 -9.90 18.59 7.37
C ILE A 11 -9.38 19.74 8.24
N PHE A 12 -10.03 20.92 8.18
CA PHE A 12 -9.58 22.10 8.91
C PHE A 12 -9.93 22.11 10.41
N SER A 13 -10.98 21.40 10.84
CA SER A 13 -11.39 21.38 12.26
C SER A 13 -10.67 20.33 13.11
N LEU A 14 -10.01 19.34 12.48
CA LEU A 14 -9.16 18.37 13.20
C LEU A 14 -7.75 18.89 13.45
N GLN A 15 -7.27 19.87 12.68
CA GLN A 15 -5.97 20.51 12.91
C GLN A 15 -5.93 21.24 14.26
N SER A 16 -7.07 21.77 14.71
CA SER A 16 -7.21 22.51 15.98
C SER A 16 -7.27 21.64 17.23
N TYR A 17 -7.46 20.31 17.11
CA TYR A 17 -7.42 19.39 18.27
C TYR A 17 -6.02 18.79 18.50
N ALA A 18 -5.08 18.99 17.57
CA ALA A 18 -3.81 18.25 17.52
C ALA A 18 -2.62 18.97 18.20
N GLN A 19 -2.85 19.96 19.05
CA GLN A 19 -1.74 20.76 19.60
C GLN A 19 -1.51 20.69 21.11
N ASP A 20 -2.38 20.11 21.96
CA ASP A 20 -2.11 20.15 23.43
C ASP A 20 -2.67 18.99 24.29
N GLU A 21 -3.25 17.93 23.73
CA GLU A 21 -3.75 16.79 24.54
C GLU A 21 -3.02 15.48 24.15
N ASP A 22 -2.60 14.71 25.15
CA ASP A 22 -2.06 13.35 24.97
C ASP A 22 -3.15 12.46 24.36
N VAL A 23 -3.07 12.19 23.05
CA VAL A 23 -4.05 11.36 22.35
C VAL A 23 -4.03 9.94 22.91
N TYR A 24 -5.15 9.51 23.50
CA TYR A 24 -5.29 8.12 23.95
C TYR A 24 -5.23 7.17 22.74
N ILE A 25 -4.23 6.29 22.74
CA ILE A 25 -4.07 5.28 21.69
C ILE A 25 -4.93 4.06 22.03
N PRO A 26 -5.88 3.59 21.22
CA PRO A 26 -6.71 2.44 21.60
C PRO A 26 -5.91 1.16 21.83
N LYS A 27 -6.41 0.21 22.63
CA LYS A 27 -5.69 -1.06 22.90
C LYS A 27 -5.99 -2.19 21.90
N ASN A 28 -7.13 -2.11 21.22
CA ASN A 28 -7.62 -3.09 20.25
C ASN A 28 -8.68 -2.44 19.33
N LEU A 29 -9.26 -3.24 18.43
CA LEU A 29 -10.25 -2.78 17.46
C LEU A 29 -11.50 -2.19 18.12
N GLU A 30 -12.07 -2.86 19.12
CA GLU A 30 -13.30 -2.40 19.79
C GLU A 30 -13.05 -1.11 20.59
N ASP A 31 -11.87 -0.97 21.18
CA ASP A 31 -11.46 0.27 21.85
C ASP A 31 -11.29 1.42 20.86
N SER A 32 -10.87 1.12 19.61
CA SER A 32 -10.79 2.14 18.57
C SER A 32 -12.16 2.73 18.22
N PHE A 33 -13.22 1.91 18.23
CA PHE A 33 -14.58 2.40 18.01
C PHE A 33 -15.02 3.37 19.10
N ARG A 34 -14.66 3.10 20.36
CA ARG A 34 -14.96 4.02 21.47
C ARG A 34 -14.30 5.37 21.30
N GLU A 35 -13.04 5.39 20.85
CA GLU A 35 -12.34 6.65 20.59
C GLU A 35 -12.91 7.39 19.38
N LEU A 36 -13.28 6.67 18.32
CA LEU A 36 -13.98 7.26 17.17
C LEU A 36 -15.36 7.81 17.56
N ASP A 37 -16.10 7.12 18.42
CA ASP A 37 -17.41 7.57 18.89
C ASP A 37 -17.36 8.88 19.70
N LYS A 38 -16.26 9.09 20.45
CA LYS A 38 -15.98 10.33 21.19
C LYS A 38 -15.52 11.45 20.28
N MET A 39 -14.64 11.14 19.32
CA MET A 39 -14.01 12.12 18.45
C MET A 39 -14.96 12.63 17.35
N LEU A 40 -15.82 11.77 16.82
CA LEU A 40 -16.66 12.08 15.66
C LEU A 40 -18.04 12.62 16.09
N PRO A 41 -18.45 13.80 15.60
CA PRO A 41 -19.80 14.32 15.84
C PRO A 41 -20.88 13.36 15.33
N GLN A 42 -22.05 13.37 15.99
CA GLN A 42 -23.17 12.50 15.60
C GLN A 42 -23.57 12.66 14.13
N SER A 43 -23.60 13.89 13.61
CA SER A 43 -23.91 14.16 12.20
C SER A 43 -22.92 13.53 11.22
N TYR A 44 -21.65 13.41 11.61
CA TYR A 44 -20.65 12.71 10.80
C TYR A 44 -20.89 11.20 10.84
N LYS A 45 -21.14 10.64 12.03
CA LYS A 45 -21.49 9.22 12.18
C LYS A 45 -22.75 8.85 11.39
N ASP A 46 -23.75 9.71 11.37
CA ASP A 46 -24.97 9.53 10.57
C ASP A 46 -24.67 9.57 9.07
N SER A 47 -23.76 10.45 8.64
CA SER A 47 -23.30 10.49 7.25
C SER A 47 -22.56 9.21 6.84
N ILE A 48 -21.71 8.65 7.73
CA ILE A 48 -21.00 7.38 7.50
C ILE A 48 -22.00 6.25 7.26
N LYS A 49 -23.07 6.17 8.08
CA LYS A 49 -24.11 5.12 7.95
C LYS A 49 -24.83 5.13 6.59
N LEU A 50 -24.89 6.28 5.92
CA LEU A 50 -25.56 6.44 4.63
C LEU A 50 -24.67 6.09 3.43
N LEU A 51 -23.34 6.03 3.62
CA LEU A 51 -22.40 5.66 2.59
C LEU A 51 -22.28 4.14 2.46
N SER A 52 -21.89 3.66 1.28
CA SER A 52 -21.36 2.31 1.16
C SER A 52 -20.04 2.20 1.96
N GLU A 53 -19.66 0.98 2.35
CA GLU A 53 -18.39 0.73 3.04
C GLU A 53 -17.20 1.26 2.22
N ASP A 54 -17.17 0.93 0.93
CA ASP A 54 -16.11 1.37 0.01
C ASP A 54 -16.04 2.89 -0.15
N ASP A 55 -17.19 3.57 -0.26
CA ASP A 55 -17.23 5.04 -0.38
C ASP A 55 -16.71 5.72 0.90
N PHE A 56 -17.09 5.19 2.07
CA PHE A 56 -16.60 5.71 3.34
C PHE A 56 -15.11 5.46 3.52
N SER A 57 -14.68 4.20 3.43
CA SER A 57 -13.29 3.83 3.70
C SER A 57 -12.33 4.42 2.68
N GLY A 58 -12.69 4.42 1.40
CA GLY A 58 -11.93 5.07 0.34
C GLY A 58 -11.84 6.59 0.54
N GLY A 59 -12.96 7.25 0.86
CA GLY A 59 -12.99 8.70 1.12
C GLY A 59 -12.26 9.12 2.41
N ALA A 60 -12.28 8.27 3.44
CA ALA A 60 -11.64 8.52 4.73
C ALA A 60 -10.15 8.13 4.76
N HIS A 61 -9.67 7.34 3.80
CA HIS A 61 -8.32 6.75 3.80
C HIS A 61 -7.19 7.78 3.96
N PHE A 62 -7.28 8.91 3.26
CA PHE A 62 -6.28 9.98 3.29
C PHE A 62 -6.57 11.07 4.34
N GLY A 63 -7.77 11.08 4.93
CA GLY A 63 -8.14 11.98 6.01
C GLY A 63 -7.97 11.29 7.36
N LEU A 64 -9.07 10.73 7.85
CA LEU A 64 -9.12 10.00 9.12
C LEU A 64 -8.11 8.84 9.18
N GLY A 65 -7.89 8.14 8.07
CA GLY A 65 -6.88 7.09 7.98
C GLY A 65 -5.46 7.59 8.29
N ILE A 66 -4.99 8.65 7.63
CA ILE A 66 -3.69 9.28 7.92
C ILE A 66 -3.63 9.75 9.37
N TRP A 67 -4.70 10.39 9.85
CA TRP A 67 -4.77 10.86 11.23
C TRP A 67 -4.57 9.72 12.23
N MET A 68 -5.24 8.58 12.05
CA MET A 68 -5.07 7.40 12.91
C MET A 68 -3.64 6.87 12.85
N ARG A 69 -3.05 6.74 11.65
CA ARG A 69 -1.68 6.22 11.50
C ARG A 69 -0.64 7.04 12.26
N ASN A 70 -0.82 8.36 12.29
CA ASN A 70 0.09 9.29 12.95
C ASN A 70 -0.18 9.40 14.45
N ASN A 71 -1.43 9.62 14.85
CA ASN A 71 -1.79 9.93 16.24
C ASN A 71 -1.96 8.67 17.11
N TRP A 72 -2.34 7.54 16.52
CA TRP A 72 -2.31 6.25 17.21
C TRP A 72 -0.97 5.51 17.02
N GLU A 73 0.03 6.22 16.48
CA GLU A 73 1.43 5.82 16.41
C GLU A 73 1.66 4.44 15.78
N PHE A 74 0.99 4.15 14.67
CA PHE A 74 1.07 2.83 14.03
C PHE A 74 2.48 2.50 13.54
N TRP A 75 3.18 3.51 13.02
CA TRP A 75 4.58 3.42 12.58
C TRP A 75 5.57 3.18 13.72
N LYS A 76 5.24 3.63 14.95
CA LYS A 76 6.12 3.50 16.12
C LYS A 76 5.84 2.25 16.94
N GLY A 77 4.93 1.38 16.49
CA GLY A 77 4.64 0.12 17.17
C GLY A 77 3.83 0.27 18.45
N SER A 78 2.85 1.19 18.47
CA SER A 78 1.93 1.39 19.57
C SER A 78 1.17 0.12 20.01
N ARG A 79 0.44 0.17 21.13
CA ARG A 79 -0.33 -1.00 21.58
C ARG A 79 -1.39 -1.47 20.56
N LEU A 80 -2.04 -0.54 19.85
CA LEU A 80 -2.97 -0.88 18.76
C LEU A 80 -2.24 -1.52 17.58
N SER A 81 -1.09 -0.96 17.20
CA SER A 81 -0.23 -1.54 16.16
C SER A 81 0.19 -2.97 16.53
N ARG A 82 0.60 -3.20 17.79
CA ARG A 82 0.93 -4.55 18.29
C ARG A 82 -0.27 -5.51 18.24
N TYR A 83 -1.48 -5.04 18.54
CA TYR A 83 -2.69 -5.84 18.39
C TYR A 83 -2.87 -6.34 16.95
N PHE A 84 -2.70 -5.48 15.95
CA PHE A 84 -2.76 -5.86 14.53
C PHE A 84 -1.58 -6.73 14.09
N ASN A 85 -0.37 -6.41 14.53
CA ASN A 85 0.84 -7.19 14.24
C ASN A 85 0.70 -8.64 14.71
N ASN A 86 0.13 -8.85 15.91
CA ASN A 86 -0.13 -10.19 16.45
C ASN A 86 -1.14 -10.98 15.61
N LYS A 87 -1.97 -10.30 14.82
CA LYS A 87 -2.91 -10.90 13.85
C LYS A 87 -2.31 -11.06 12.44
N GLY A 88 -1.07 -10.60 12.25
CA GLY A 88 -0.34 -10.67 10.98
C GLY A 88 -0.55 -9.48 10.05
N ILE A 89 -1.17 -8.39 10.53
CA ILE A 89 -1.32 -7.14 9.77
C ILE A 89 -0.20 -6.20 10.20
N LYS A 90 0.69 -5.86 9.27
CA LYS A 90 1.94 -5.15 9.57
C LYS A 90 1.98 -3.73 9.05
N HIS A 91 1.31 -3.45 7.94
CA HIS A 91 1.36 -2.12 7.33
C HIS A 91 0.33 -1.19 7.98
N PRO A 92 0.72 0.02 8.41
CA PRO A 92 -0.21 0.98 9.01
C PRO A 92 -1.41 1.34 8.13
N ASP A 93 -1.26 1.38 6.80
CA ASP A 93 -2.40 1.59 5.90
C ASP A 93 -3.45 0.48 6.04
N ASP A 94 -3.05 -0.79 6.11
CA ASP A 94 -3.96 -1.92 6.34
C ASP A 94 -4.63 -1.80 7.71
N MET A 95 -3.87 -1.47 8.75
CA MET A 95 -4.41 -1.31 10.10
C MET A 95 -5.51 -0.26 10.13
N SER A 96 -5.26 0.91 9.53
CA SER A 96 -6.25 1.98 9.45
C SER A 96 -7.43 1.63 8.54
N GLY A 97 -7.20 0.91 7.44
CA GLY A 97 -8.27 0.45 6.54
C GLY A 97 -9.24 -0.49 7.25
N ILE A 98 -8.71 -1.51 7.94
CA ILE A 98 -9.50 -2.45 8.74
C ILE A 98 -10.34 -1.71 9.79
N ILE A 99 -9.77 -0.68 10.44
CA ILE A 99 -10.54 0.11 11.42
C ILE A 99 -11.67 0.89 10.76
N LEU A 100 -11.44 1.50 9.58
CA LEU A 100 -12.49 2.24 8.85
C LEU A 100 -13.62 1.31 8.44
N ASP A 101 -13.32 0.20 7.77
CA ASP A 101 -14.32 -0.80 7.36
C ASP A 101 -15.10 -1.32 8.57
N SER A 102 -14.39 -1.69 9.62
CA SER A 102 -15.01 -2.23 10.82
C SER A 102 -15.83 -1.19 11.58
N TYR A 103 -15.44 0.09 11.58
CA TYR A 103 -16.19 1.15 12.22
C TYR A 103 -17.49 1.46 11.46
N HIS A 104 -17.47 1.41 10.12
CA HIS A 104 -18.69 1.50 9.32
C HIS A 104 -19.67 0.36 9.65
N ARG A 105 -19.19 -0.89 9.70
CA ARG A 105 -20.00 -2.06 10.09
C ARG A 105 -20.55 -1.91 11.50
N TYR A 106 -19.73 -1.45 12.45
CA TYR A 106 -20.15 -1.17 13.83
C TYR A 106 -21.30 -0.16 13.88
N LEU A 107 -21.19 0.97 13.18
CA LEU A 107 -22.24 2.00 13.14
C LEU A 107 -23.56 1.50 12.53
N ASN A 108 -23.50 0.49 11.66
CA ASN A 108 -24.64 -0.13 10.99
C ASN A 108 -25.12 -1.43 11.64
N ASN A 109 -24.59 -1.82 12.81
CA ASN A 109 -24.88 -3.09 13.47
C ASN A 109 -24.67 -4.33 12.58
N GLN A 110 -23.64 -4.28 11.74
CA GLN A 110 -23.23 -5.39 10.86
C GLN A 110 -22.12 -6.21 11.52
N ASP A 111 -22.00 -7.48 11.11
CA ASP A 111 -20.90 -8.32 11.54
C ASP A 111 -19.55 -7.76 11.03
N ILE A 112 -18.61 -7.57 11.94
CA ILE A 112 -17.29 -7.00 11.64
C ILE A 112 -16.50 -7.92 10.72
N LYS A 113 -16.65 -9.24 10.82
CA LYS A 113 -15.90 -10.22 10.00
C LYS A 113 -14.39 -9.95 9.94
N LEU A 114 -13.79 -9.64 11.09
CA LEU A 114 -12.37 -9.25 11.18
C LEU A 114 -11.42 -10.30 10.55
N ASP A 115 -11.71 -11.58 10.74
CA ASP A 115 -10.87 -12.65 10.18
C ASP A 115 -10.91 -12.70 8.64
N GLU A 116 -12.06 -12.39 8.02
CA GLU A 116 -12.20 -12.28 6.57
C GLU A 116 -11.39 -11.09 6.04
N GLN A 117 -11.46 -9.93 6.72
CA GLN A 117 -10.66 -8.75 6.37
C GLN A 117 -9.16 -9.08 6.45
N ILE A 118 -8.71 -9.70 7.55
CA ILE A 118 -7.30 -10.08 7.73
C ILE A 118 -6.83 -11.05 6.65
N LEU A 119 -7.66 -12.03 6.27
CA LEU A 119 -7.33 -12.97 5.22
C LEU A 119 -7.17 -12.26 3.87
N SER A 120 -8.07 -11.32 3.54
CA SER A 120 -7.99 -10.51 2.32
C SER A 120 -6.67 -9.74 2.24
N HIS A 121 -6.28 -9.05 3.32
CA HIS A 121 -5.00 -8.34 3.37
C HIS A 121 -3.79 -9.28 3.25
N LYS A 122 -3.83 -10.46 3.88
CA LYS A 122 -2.75 -11.45 3.75
C LYS A 122 -2.62 -11.98 2.33
N GLU A 123 -3.74 -12.27 1.66
CA GLU A 123 -3.72 -12.69 0.26
C GLU A 123 -3.34 -11.56 -0.68
N TYR A 124 -3.64 -10.30 -0.35
CA TYR A 124 -3.12 -9.14 -1.07
C TYR A 124 -1.59 -9.15 -1.02
N TRP A 125 -0.98 -9.15 0.18
CA TRP A 125 0.48 -9.07 0.34
C TRP A 125 1.27 -10.32 -0.06
N LYS A 126 0.59 -11.37 -0.49
CA LYS A 126 1.22 -12.58 -1.03
C LYS A 126 1.95 -12.25 -2.33
N GLY A 127 3.26 -12.50 -2.36
CA GLY A 127 4.11 -12.13 -3.49
C GLY A 127 4.72 -10.74 -3.36
N ALA A 128 4.54 -10.01 -2.27
CA ALA A 128 5.24 -8.74 -2.06
C ALA A 128 6.77 -8.91 -1.99
N GLU A 129 7.27 -10.10 -1.67
CA GLU A 129 8.68 -10.46 -1.82
C GLU A 129 9.18 -10.40 -3.26
N LEU A 130 8.29 -10.53 -4.25
CA LEU A 130 8.62 -10.45 -5.68
C LEU A 130 8.97 -9.02 -6.10
N THR A 131 8.60 -8.01 -5.30
CA THR A 131 9.02 -6.62 -5.56
C THR A 131 10.37 -6.30 -4.96
N GLN A 132 10.98 -7.18 -4.16
CA GLN A 132 12.23 -6.86 -3.49
C GLN A 132 13.43 -7.04 -4.42
N LEU A 133 14.34 -6.05 -4.41
CA LEU A 133 15.66 -6.20 -4.99
C LEU A 133 16.43 -7.34 -4.28
N PRO A 134 17.26 -8.09 -5.02
CA PRO A 134 18.07 -9.13 -4.41
C PRO A 134 19.13 -8.50 -3.48
N LYS A 135 19.72 -9.29 -2.57
CA LYS A 135 20.83 -8.80 -1.73
C LYS A 135 21.97 -8.27 -2.61
N LYS A 136 22.62 -7.16 -2.21
CA LYS A 136 23.71 -6.48 -2.95
C LYS A 136 24.79 -7.42 -3.51
N LYS A 137 25.12 -8.51 -2.79
CA LYS A 137 26.05 -9.56 -3.25
C LYS A 137 25.66 -10.27 -4.56
N LYS A 138 24.40 -10.17 -4.98
CA LYS A 138 23.86 -10.73 -6.23
C LYS A 138 23.76 -9.66 -7.33
N PHE A 139 24.22 -8.44 -7.09
CA PHE A 139 24.22 -7.40 -8.11
C PHE A 139 25.29 -7.73 -9.16
N PRO A 140 25.04 -7.46 -10.44
CA PRO A 140 26.01 -7.71 -11.50
C PRO A 140 27.23 -6.77 -11.41
N ASP A 141 27.09 -5.65 -10.71
CA ASP A 141 28.14 -4.68 -10.44
C ASP A 141 27.91 -4.08 -9.03
N PRO A 142 28.92 -4.11 -8.15
CA PRO A 142 28.79 -3.70 -6.75
C PRO A 142 28.53 -2.20 -6.55
N ASP A 143 28.81 -1.38 -7.58
CA ASP A 143 28.72 0.07 -7.52
C ASP A 143 27.45 0.60 -8.23
N ILE A 144 26.57 -0.29 -8.68
CA ILE A 144 25.25 0.06 -9.22
C ILE A 144 24.42 0.81 -8.16
N LYS A 145 23.79 1.90 -8.59
CA LYS A 145 22.83 2.70 -7.83
C LYS A 145 21.42 2.46 -8.37
N VAL A 146 20.47 2.28 -7.45
CA VAL A 146 19.04 2.16 -7.77
C VAL A 146 18.48 3.55 -7.96
N ASN A 147 17.97 3.83 -9.16
CA ASN A 147 17.53 5.18 -9.53
C ASN A 147 16.02 5.34 -9.51
N GLY A 148 15.28 4.23 -9.51
CA GLY A 148 13.83 4.21 -9.47
C GLY A 148 13.28 2.87 -9.91
N GLY A 149 11.97 2.80 -10.06
CA GLY A 149 11.32 1.66 -10.69
C GLY A 149 9.88 1.97 -11.10
N ILE A 150 9.36 1.16 -12.03
CA ILE A 150 7.96 1.19 -12.43
C ILE A 150 7.24 0.05 -11.71
N THR A 151 6.27 0.39 -10.87
CA THR A 151 5.31 -0.57 -10.35
C THR A 151 4.25 -0.81 -11.41
N TYR A 152 4.17 -2.04 -11.92
CA TYR A 152 3.23 -2.42 -12.99
C TYR A 152 2.35 -3.62 -12.64
N GLY A 153 2.56 -4.24 -11.48
CA GLY A 153 1.87 -5.47 -11.10
C GLY A 153 0.34 -5.39 -11.12
N HIS A 154 -0.23 -4.21 -10.85
CA HIS A 154 -1.68 -3.97 -10.89
C HIS A 154 -2.31 -4.17 -12.27
N TYR A 155 -1.53 -4.10 -13.34
CA TYR A 155 -2.00 -4.20 -14.73
C TYR A 155 -1.82 -5.61 -15.33
N THR A 156 -1.34 -6.57 -14.52
CA THR A 156 -1.00 -7.91 -15.01
C THR A 156 -2.21 -8.87 -14.97
N GLU A 157 -2.38 -9.68 -16.01
CA GLU A 157 -3.55 -10.56 -16.15
C GLU A 157 -3.47 -11.85 -15.31
N ASN A 158 -2.28 -12.22 -14.79
CA ASN A 158 -2.03 -13.51 -14.15
C ASN A 158 -1.37 -13.43 -12.75
N ARG A 159 -2.06 -12.80 -11.79
CA ARG A 159 -1.69 -12.82 -10.36
C ARG A 159 -0.31 -12.24 -10.04
N ARG A 160 0.33 -11.51 -10.95
CA ARG A 160 1.55 -10.73 -10.67
C ARG A 160 1.20 -9.35 -10.10
N ARG A 161 0.28 -9.32 -9.13
CA ARG A 161 -0.14 -8.08 -8.43
C ARG A 161 1.05 -7.31 -7.86
N HIS A 162 2.15 -8.03 -7.62
CA HIS A 162 3.42 -7.54 -7.15
C HIS A 162 4.48 -7.68 -8.25
N ALA A 163 4.71 -6.61 -9.00
CA ALA A 163 5.78 -6.53 -9.98
C ALA A 163 6.33 -5.10 -10.05
N ILE A 164 7.66 -4.98 -9.91
CA ILE A 164 8.40 -3.73 -10.04
C ILE A 164 9.59 -3.96 -10.96
N LEU A 165 9.68 -3.11 -11.97
CA LEU A 165 10.84 -3.00 -12.84
C LEU A 165 11.76 -1.90 -12.34
N TYR A 166 12.92 -2.28 -11.80
CA TYR A 166 13.93 -1.35 -11.29
C TYR A 166 14.86 -0.87 -12.39
N TYR A 167 15.17 0.42 -12.34
CA TYR A 167 16.24 1.06 -13.12
C TYR A 167 17.47 1.22 -12.24
N VAL A 168 18.59 0.71 -12.75
CA VAL A 168 19.82 0.59 -11.97
C VAL A 168 20.99 0.94 -12.86
N GLU A 169 21.84 1.89 -12.43
CA GLU A 169 22.94 2.36 -13.28
C GLU A 169 24.26 2.43 -12.51
N ASN A 170 25.35 2.26 -13.26
CA ASN A 170 26.67 2.68 -12.81
C ASN A 170 27.09 3.89 -13.66
N PRO A 171 26.93 5.13 -13.14
CA PRO A 171 27.18 6.35 -13.91
C PRO A 171 28.66 6.55 -14.23
N GLU A 172 29.57 5.93 -13.47
CA GLU A 172 31.02 6.05 -13.70
C GLU A 172 31.48 5.24 -14.93
N MET A 173 30.71 4.23 -15.34
CA MET A 173 31.07 3.31 -16.42
C MET A 173 30.09 3.29 -17.59
N ASP A 174 29.10 4.20 -17.62
CA ASP A 174 28.03 4.22 -18.62
C ASP A 174 27.33 2.84 -18.78
N LYS A 175 27.14 2.14 -17.66
CA LYS A 175 26.51 0.80 -17.62
C LYS A 175 25.09 0.91 -17.10
N TYR A 176 24.14 0.45 -17.91
CA TYR A 176 22.72 0.45 -17.58
C TYR A 176 22.21 -0.97 -17.37
N TRP A 177 21.49 -1.14 -16.27
CA TRP A 177 20.87 -2.39 -15.89
C TRP A 177 19.42 -2.16 -15.53
N ILE A 178 18.64 -3.22 -15.69
CA ILE A 178 17.30 -3.32 -15.16
C ILE A 178 17.17 -4.61 -14.37
N TYR A 179 16.28 -4.59 -13.39
CA TYR A 179 15.91 -5.77 -12.65
C TYR A 179 14.40 -5.83 -12.48
N ASP A 180 13.84 -6.97 -12.85
CA ASP A 180 12.51 -7.40 -12.45
C ASP A 180 12.63 -8.85 -11.95
N TYR A 181 11.80 -9.27 -11.01
CA TYR A 181 11.90 -10.60 -10.42
C TYR A 181 11.72 -11.73 -11.45
N PHE A 182 10.82 -11.56 -12.42
CA PHE A 182 10.45 -12.59 -13.38
C PHE A 182 11.49 -12.75 -14.49
N ILE A 183 12.15 -11.67 -14.89
CA ILE A 183 13.20 -11.72 -15.92
C ILE A 183 14.62 -11.76 -15.33
N GLY A 184 14.82 -11.33 -14.09
CA GLY A 184 16.12 -11.14 -13.47
C GLY A 184 16.88 -9.94 -14.02
N TRP A 185 18.19 -9.89 -13.77
CA TRP A 185 19.06 -8.81 -14.26
C TRP A 185 19.18 -8.82 -15.79
N ARG A 186 19.04 -7.65 -16.41
CA ARG A 186 19.35 -7.42 -17.84
C ARG A 186 20.22 -6.19 -17.98
N LYS A 187 21.27 -6.31 -18.80
CA LYS A 187 22.07 -5.18 -19.24
C LYS A 187 21.36 -4.55 -20.44
N ILE A 188 21.24 -3.22 -20.46
CA ILE A 188 20.63 -2.46 -21.55
C ILE A 188 21.60 -1.39 -22.06
N ASN A 189 21.29 -0.81 -23.21
CA ASN A 189 22.00 0.36 -23.75
C ASN A 189 21.23 1.65 -23.44
N LYS A 190 21.83 2.79 -23.81
CA LYS A 190 21.28 4.12 -23.55
C LYS A 190 19.97 4.35 -24.31
N GLU A 191 19.83 3.79 -25.51
CA GLU A 191 18.64 3.89 -26.35
C GLU A 191 17.44 3.19 -25.70
N ILE A 192 17.62 1.94 -25.24
CA ILE A 192 16.58 1.20 -24.52
C ILE A 192 16.23 1.92 -23.21
N LYS A 193 17.22 2.43 -22.47
CA LYS A 193 16.96 3.21 -21.25
C LYS A 193 16.05 4.40 -21.55
N ALA A 194 16.33 5.16 -22.61
CA ALA A 194 15.52 6.31 -22.99
C ALA A 194 14.08 5.90 -23.36
N GLN A 195 13.90 4.80 -24.10
CA GLN A 195 12.58 4.28 -24.44
C GLN A 195 11.79 3.88 -23.18
N MET A 196 12.44 3.21 -22.22
CA MET A 196 11.79 2.73 -20.99
C MET A 196 11.31 3.86 -20.07
N LEU A 197 11.94 5.04 -20.11
CA LEU A 197 11.49 6.21 -19.33
C LEU A 197 10.14 6.75 -19.82
N GLU A 198 9.76 6.46 -21.07
CA GLU A 198 8.49 6.86 -21.67
C GLU A 198 7.39 5.80 -21.51
N TRP A 199 7.71 4.66 -20.87
CA TRP A 199 6.75 3.58 -20.73
C TRP A 199 5.66 3.91 -19.74
N ARG A 200 4.43 3.55 -20.12
CA ARG A 200 3.31 3.53 -19.20
C ARG A 200 3.32 2.23 -18.38
N PRO A 201 2.95 2.29 -17.09
CA PRO A 201 2.88 1.10 -16.24
C PRO A 201 2.08 -0.05 -16.87
N GLU A 202 0.93 0.24 -17.50
CA GLU A 202 0.06 -0.76 -18.12
C GLU A 202 0.68 -1.50 -19.32
N ASP A 203 1.64 -0.87 -20.01
CA ASP A 203 2.34 -1.46 -21.15
C ASP A 203 3.58 -2.26 -20.74
N THR A 204 4.02 -2.13 -19.48
CA THR A 204 5.34 -2.59 -19.03
C THR A 204 5.51 -4.09 -19.18
N GLU A 205 4.52 -4.91 -18.79
CA GLU A 205 4.63 -6.37 -18.91
C GLU A 205 4.77 -6.83 -20.36
N ARG A 206 3.94 -6.27 -21.26
CA ARG A 206 3.97 -6.58 -22.68
C ARG A 206 5.32 -6.22 -23.29
N LEU A 207 5.79 -5.00 -23.06
CA LEU A 207 7.05 -4.50 -23.62
C LEU A 207 8.27 -5.26 -23.07
N LEU A 208 8.25 -5.66 -21.79
CA LEU A 208 9.28 -6.55 -21.23
C LEU A 208 9.30 -7.91 -21.92
N ASN A 209 8.13 -8.52 -22.17
CA ASN A 209 8.03 -9.80 -22.86
C ASN A 209 8.48 -9.72 -24.33
N GLU A 210 8.24 -8.60 -25.00
CA GLU A 210 8.71 -8.34 -26.37
C GLU A 210 10.24 -8.21 -26.43
N MET A 211 10.86 -7.46 -25.52
CA MET A 211 12.31 -7.24 -25.51
C MET A 211 13.11 -8.39 -24.91
N PHE A 212 12.57 -9.04 -23.87
CA PHE A 212 13.23 -10.12 -23.14
C PHE A 212 12.33 -11.35 -23.07
N PRO A 213 11.98 -11.96 -24.21
CA PRO A 213 11.12 -13.14 -24.23
C PRO A 213 11.75 -14.22 -23.36
N ALA A 214 10.94 -14.78 -22.46
CA ALA A 214 11.39 -15.87 -21.61
C ALA A 214 11.89 -17.00 -22.52
N LYS A 215 13.13 -17.47 -22.31
CA LYS A 215 13.48 -18.83 -22.74
C LYS A 215 12.50 -19.73 -21.99
N ALA A 216 11.71 -20.51 -22.73
CA ALA A 216 10.70 -21.41 -22.16
C ALA A 216 11.20 -22.02 -20.85
N LEU A 217 10.61 -21.60 -19.73
CA LEU A 217 10.97 -22.13 -18.42
C LEU A 217 10.58 -23.60 -18.43
N SER A 218 11.57 -24.50 -18.44
CA SER A 218 11.28 -25.92 -18.31
C SER A 218 10.55 -26.13 -16.96
N PRO A 219 9.50 -26.95 -16.90
CA PRO A 219 8.60 -27.04 -15.75
C PRO A 219 9.22 -27.64 -14.47
N ASN A 220 10.53 -27.95 -14.47
CA ASN A 220 11.22 -28.55 -13.33
C ASN A 220 12.26 -27.61 -12.72
N ARG A 221 11.83 -26.81 -11.75
CA ARG A 221 12.64 -26.50 -10.57
C ARG A 221 11.74 -26.61 -9.34
N ARG A 222 11.77 -27.81 -8.75
CA ARG A 222 11.40 -28.06 -7.34
C ARG A 222 12.55 -27.60 -6.45
#